data_AF-A0A2G8RBA5-F1
#
_entry.id   AF-A0A2G8RBA5-F1
#
_cell.length_a   1.000
_cell.length_b   1.000
_cell.length_c   1.000
_cell.angle_alpha   90.00
_cell.angle_beta   90.00
_cell.angle_gamma   90.00
#
_symmetry.space_group_name_H-M   'P 1'
#
loop_
_entity.id
_entity.type
_entity.pdbx_description
1 polymer ?
#
loop_
_entity_poly.entity_id
_entity_poly.type
_entity_poly.pdbx_seq_one_letter_code
_entity_poly.pdbx_strand_id
1 'polypeptide(L)'
;MTEKRACATTPAMSRRNFLSALPASGVALALPAAAMSDQPDPVVPVYREWLDARRTWRELADLPGNGNWQDPRSLAAEAREEVAQEAMLALKPTSLEGVGALAALAWFYVSPASNDEADHAEAHDCRAIMAIWCACTGKDGYPET
;
A
#
# COMPACT_ATOMS: atom_id res chain seq x y z
N MET A 1 20.25 65.47 6.44
CA MET A 1 19.88 65.33 7.86
C MET A 1 19.74 63.84 8.16
N THR A 2 20.70 63.30 8.89
CA THR A 2 20.87 61.89 9.21
C THR A 2 20.47 61.68 10.67
N GLU A 3 19.37 60.97 10.92
CA GLU A 3 19.01 60.54 12.27
C GLU A 3 19.71 59.22 12.60
N LYS A 4 20.68 59.30 13.52
CA LYS A 4 21.17 58.18 14.30
C LYS A 4 20.06 57.73 15.27
N ARG A 5 19.72 56.45 15.28
CA ARG A 5 19.02 55.83 16.42
C ARG A 5 19.93 54.80 17.07
N ALA A 6 20.05 54.97 18.39
CA ALA A 6 20.95 54.27 19.27
C ALA A 6 20.53 52.81 19.51
N CYS A 7 21.54 51.98 19.80
CA CYS A 7 21.43 50.62 20.29
C CYS A 7 20.58 50.53 21.57
N ALA A 8 19.73 49.49 21.64
CA ALA A 8 19.33 48.87 22.89
C ALA A 8 19.52 47.35 22.74
N THR A 9 20.58 46.85 23.38
CA THR A 9 20.89 45.44 23.58
C THR A 9 19.94 44.87 24.64
N THR A 10 19.32 43.72 24.37
CA THR A 10 18.80 42.86 25.45
C THR A 10 18.93 41.40 25.03
N PRO A 11 19.74 40.59 25.73
CA PRO A 11 19.76 39.15 25.53
C PRO A 11 18.61 38.53 26.35
N ALA A 12 17.58 38.02 25.66
CA ALA A 12 16.52 37.25 26.31
C ALA A 12 16.87 35.76 26.26
N MET A 13 17.04 35.20 27.46
CA MET A 13 17.62 33.90 27.79
C MET A 13 16.95 32.69 27.12
N SER A 14 17.82 31.75 26.76
CA SER A 14 17.55 30.37 26.36
C SER A 14 16.56 29.68 27.31
N ARG A 15 15.46 29.17 26.73
CA ARG A 15 14.46 28.39 27.44
C ARG A 15 14.97 26.94 27.59
N ARG A 16 15.64 26.71 28.72
CA ARG A 16 15.45 25.54 29.60
C ARG A 16 15.33 24.19 28.85
N ASN A 17 16.44 23.49 28.67
CA ASN A 17 16.86 22.42 29.58
C ASN A 17 15.92 22.22 30.79
N PHE A 18 14.95 21.32 30.64
CA PHE A 18 14.29 20.59 31.72
C PHE A 18 14.24 19.10 31.32
N LEU A 19 15.42 18.52 31.13
CA LEU A 19 15.61 17.07 31.14
C LEU A 19 16.42 16.74 32.39
N SER A 20 15.75 16.69 33.53
CA SER A 20 16.28 16.04 34.72
C SER A 20 15.15 15.69 35.68
N ALA A 21 15.18 14.42 36.11
CA ALA A 21 14.39 13.80 37.18
C ALA A 21 12.95 13.37 36.83
N LEU A 22 12.83 12.18 36.22
CA LEU A 22 11.72 11.29 36.53
C LEU A 22 12.23 10.22 37.51
N PRO A 23 11.58 10.05 38.68
CA PRO A 23 11.96 9.03 39.64
C PRO A 23 11.68 7.63 39.06
N ALA A 24 12.72 6.82 38.97
CA ALA A 24 12.60 5.38 38.83
C ALA A 24 11.95 4.83 40.10
N SER A 25 10.67 4.45 40.04
CA SER A 25 10.07 3.33 40.81
C SER A 25 8.58 3.16 40.50
N GLY A 26 8.26 2.02 39.87
CA GLY A 26 7.23 1.13 40.40
C GLY A 26 5.75 1.46 40.17
N VAL A 27 5.29 1.42 38.93
CA VAL A 27 4.14 0.58 38.55
C VAL A 27 4.47 0.05 37.16
N ALA A 28 4.82 -1.23 37.06
CA ALA A 28 4.74 -1.94 35.79
C ALA A 28 3.26 -1.99 35.41
N LEU A 29 2.78 -0.92 34.77
CA LEU A 29 1.59 -0.99 33.95
C LEU A 29 1.97 -1.99 32.87
N ALA A 30 1.57 -3.25 33.11
CA ALA A 30 1.33 -4.20 32.05
C ALA A 30 0.27 -3.54 31.16
N LEU A 31 0.72 -2.64 30.28
CA LEU A 31 0.07 -2.47 29.00
C LEU A 31 -0.12 -3.90 28.52
N PRO A 32 -1.35 -4.33 28.17
CA PRO A 32 -1.43 -5.41 27.23
C PRO A 32 -0.65 -4.85 26.03
N ALA A 33 0.61 -5.26 25.91
CA ALA A 33 1.30 -5.26 24.65
C ALA A 33 0.24 -5.84 23.74
N ALA A 34 -0.28 -5.02 22.84
CA ALA A 34 -1.18 -5.50 21.82
C ALA A 34 -0.40 -6.64 21.20
N ALA A 35 -0.73 -7.86 21.61
CA ALA A 35 -0.32 -9.05 20.94
C ALA A 35 -1.09 -8.93 19.64
N MET A 36 -0.55 -8.11 18.72
CA MET A 36 -0.81 -8.25 17.31
C MET A 36 -0.53 -9.72 17.10
N SER A 37 -1.61 -10.49 16.97
CA SER A 37 -1.49 -11.90 16.71
C SER A 37 -0.56 -11.98 15.51
N ASP A 38 0.51 -12.76 15.62
CA ASP A 38 1.47 -13.05 14.54
C ASP A 38 0.81 -13.88 13.42
N GLN A 39 -0.51 -13.72 13.26
CA GLN A 39 -1.30 -14.33 12.23
C GLN A 39 -1.04 -13.56 10.95
N PRO A 40 -0.62 -14.26 9.88
CA PRO A 40 -0.53 -13.66 8.55
C PRO A 40 -1.84 -12.97 8.20
N ASP A 41 -1.73 -11.86 7.47
CA ASP A 41 -2.89 -11.17 6.95
C ASP A 41 -3.70 -12.10 6.03
N PRO A 42 -5.02 -12.21 6.22
CA PRO A 42 -5.83 -13.16 5.45
C PRO A 42 -5.91 -12.82 3.96
N VAL A 43 -5.72 -11.55 3.57
CA VAL A 43 -5.80 -11.09 2.17
C VAL A 43 -4.54 -11.49 1.39
N VAL A 44 -3.37 -11.47 2.04
CA VAL A 44 -2.07 -11.69 1.39
C VAL A 44 -1.94 -13.02 0.64
N PRO A 45 -2.31 -14.20 1.19
CA PRO A 45 -2.25 -15.45 0.44
C PRO A 45 -3.17 -15.44 -0.79
N VAL A 46 -4.39 -14.90 -0.66
CA VAL A 46 -5.35 -14.82 -1.77
C VAL A 46 -4.86 -13.88 -2.87
N TYR A 47 -4.21 -12.77 -2.50
CA TYR A 47 -3.57 -11.86 -3.44
C TYR A 47 -2.46 -12.54 -4.25
N ARG A 48 -1.67 -13.42 -3.63
CA ARG A 48 -0.64 -14.19 -4.34
C ARG A 48 -1.26 -15.19 -5.32
N GLU A 49 -2.37 -15.82 -4.94
CA GLU A 49 -3.13 -16.71 -5.83
C GLU A 49 -3.72 -15.94 -7.03
N TRP A 50 -4.23 -14.73 -6.79
CA TRP A 50 -4.71 -13.83 -7.83
C TRP A 50 -3.60 -13.45 -8.83
N LEU A 51 -2.43 -13.03 -8.33
CA LEU A 51 -1.27 -12.71 -9.18
C LEU A 51 -0.79 -13.93 -9.99
N ASP A 52 -0.80 -15.13 -9.39
CA ASP A 52 -0.44 -16.36 -10.09
C ASP A 52 -1.42 -16.69 -11.23
N ALA A 53 -2.72 -16.58 -10.96
CA ALA A 53 -3.77 -16.80 -11.95
C ALA A 53 -3.63 -15.82 -13.13
N ARG A 54 -3.40 -14.54 -12.85
CA ARG A 54 -3.19 -13.50 -13.87
C ARG A 54 -1.95 -13.73 -14.71
N ARG A 55 -0.82 -14.09 -14.07
CA ARG A 55 0.41 -14.45 -14.77
C ARG A 55 0.16 -15.63 -15.71
N THR A 56 -0.49 -16.68 -15.21
CA THR A 56 -0.86 -17.86 -16.00
C THR A 56 -1.74 -17.48 -17.19
N TRP A 57 -2.76 -16.63 -16.97
CA TRP A 57 -3.65 -16.19 -18.01
C TRP A 57 -2.92 -15.43 -19.12
N ARG A 58 -2.02 -14.49 -18.77
CA ARG A 58 -1.18 -13.74 -19.73
C ARG A 58 -0.28 -14.66 -20.54
N GLU A 59 0.44 -15.56 -19.87
CA GLU A 59 1.32 -16.53 -20.53
C GLU A 59 0.58 -17.40 -21.55
N LEU A 60 -0.66 -17.79 -21.23
CA LEU A 60 -1.51 -18.56 -22.13
C LEU A 60 -2.10 -17.71 -23.26
N ALA A 61 -2.45 -16.46 -22.99
CA ALA A 61 -3.01 -15.54 -23.99
C ALA A 61 -2.01 -15.26 -25.13
N ASP A 62 -0.71 -15.26 -24.82
CA ASP A 62 0.36 -15.06 -25.79
C ASP A 62 0.72 -16.32 -26.61
N LEU A 63 0.11 -17.48 -26.31
CA LEU A 63 0.41 -18.72 -27.03
C LEU A 63 -0.12 -18.71 -28.47
N PRO A 64 0.67 -19.21 -29.45
CA PRO A 64 0.19 -19.41 -30.82
C PRO A 64 -1.05 -20.30 -30.86
N GLY A 65 -2.14 -19.80 -31.43
CA GLY A 65 -3.41 -20.51 -31.54
C GLY A 65 -4.45 -20.20 -30.45
N ASN A 66 -4.10 -19.40 -29.43
CA ASN A 66 -5.02 -18.94 -28.39
C ASN A 66 -5.48 -17.47 -28.58
N GLY A 67 -5.49 -16.99 -29.82
CA GLY A 67 -5.86 -15.60 -30.12
C GLY A 67 -7.33 -15.25 -29.86
N ASN A 68 -8.17 -16.23 -29.54
CA ASN A 68 -9.56 -16.03 -29.11
C ASN A 68 -9.76 -16.22 -27.59
N TRP A 69 -8.69 -16.54 -26.86
CA TRP A 69 -8.68 -16.77 -25.41
C TRP A 69 -9.60 -17.91 -24.93
N GLN A 70 -9.98 -18.81 -25.84
CA GLN A 70 -10.87 -19.95 -25.54
C GLN A 70 -10.11 -21.23 -25.20
N ASP A 71 -8.79 -21.21 -25.08
CA ASP A 71 -8.05 -22.36 -24.55
C ASP A 71 -8.62 -22.70 -23.16
N PRO A 72 -9.00 -23.97 -22.90
CA PRO A 72 -9.53 -24.37 -21.60
C PRO A 72 -8.64 -24.00 -20.41
N ARG A 73 -7.32 -23.89 -20.62
CA ARG A 73 -6.37 -23.46 -19.60
C ARG A 73 -6.47 -21.96 -19.32
N SER A 74 -6.75 -21.13 -20.33
CA SER A 74 -7.01 -19.69 -20.15
C SER A 74 -8.29 -19.48 -19.36
N LEU A 75 -9.37 -20.18 -19.73
CA LEU A 75 -10.64 -20.13 -19.00
C LEU A 75 -10.49 -20.61 -17.55
N ALA A 76 -9.68 -21.64 -17.30
CA ALA A 76 -9.39 -22.10 -15.95
C ALA A 76 -8.55 -21.09 -15.15
N ALA A 77 -7.61 -20.39 -15.79
CA ALA A 77 -6.83 -19.33 -15.14
C ALA A 77 -7.71 -18.12 -14.80
N GLU A 78 -8.57 -17.69 -15.73
CA GLU A 78 -9.55 -16.62 -15.52
C GLU A 78 -10.52 -16.96 -14.37
N ALA A 79 -11.06 -18.17 -14.33
CA ALA A 79 -11.94 -18.60 -13.24
C ALA A 79 -11.24 -18.60 -11.87
N ARG A 80 -9.95 -19.01 -11.80
CA ARG A 80 -9.16 -18.90 -10.57
C ARG A 80 -8.95 -17.45 -10.17
N GLU A 81 -8.69 -16.58 -11.14
CA GLU A 81 -8.53 -15.15 -10.92
C GLU A 81 -9.80 -14.56 -10.31
N GLU A 82 -10.97 -14.77 -10.93
CA GLU A 82 -12.25 -14.26 -10.44
C GLU A 82 -12.56 -14.72 -9.01
N VAL A 83 -12.34 -16.00 -8.72
CA VAL A 83 -12.54 -16.56 -7.37
C VAL A 83 -11.63 -15.87 -6.35
N ALA A 84 -10.36 -15.62 -6.70
CA ALA A 84 -9.42 -14.93 -5.82
C ALA A 84 -9.79 -13.45 -5.63
N GLN A 85 -10.25 -12.76 -6.68
CA GLN A 85 -10.74 -11.37 -6.57
C GLN A 85 -11.89 -11.25 -5.58
N GLU A 86 -12.92 -12.09 -5.74
CA GLU A 86 -14.09 -12.11 -4.85
C GLU A 86 -13.69 -12.44 -3.40
N ALA A 87 -12.77 -13.39 -3.21
CA ALA A 87 -12.25 -13.72 -1.90
C ALA A 87 -11.48 -12.55 -1.27
N MET A 88 -10.64 -11.83 -2.02
CA MET A 88 -9.96 -10.63 -1.52
C MET A 88 -10.95 -9.56 -1.04
N LEU A 89 -12.02 -9.31 -1.79
CA LEU A 89 -13.05 -8.32 -1.45
C LEU A 89 -13.90 -8.72 -0.24
N ALA A 90 -14.08 -10.03 0.00
CA ALA A 90 -14.81 -10.56 1.16
C ALA A 90 -13.99 -10.52 2.46
N LEU A 91 -12.67 -10.39 2.37
CA LEU A 91 -11.76 -10.40 3.51
C LEU A 91 -11.47 -9.00 4.03
N LYS A 92 -11.21 -8.90 5.33
CA LYS A 92 -10.76 -7.66 5.98
C LYS A 92 -9.24 -7.71 6.18
N PRO A 93 -8.45 -6.78 5.63
CA PRO A 93 -7.02 -6.76 5.88
C PRO A 93 -6.73 -6.44 7.35
N THR A 94 -5.68 -7.04 7.87
CA THR A 94 -5.21 -6.88 9.27
C THR A 94 -3.79 -6.34 9.37
N SER A 95 -3.17 -6.03 8.22
CA SER A 95 -1.82 -5.51 8.07
C SER A 95 -1.73 -4.48 6.93
N LEU A 96 -0.63 -3.74 6.88
CA LEU A 96 -0.34 -2.86 5.74
C LEU A 96 -0.15 -3.65 4.44
N GLU A 97 0.46 -4.84 4.48
CA GLU A 97 0.64 -5.69 3.30
C GLU A 97 -0.73 -6.06 2.69
N GLY A 98 -1.72 -6.42 3.51
CA GLY A 98 -3.08 -6.71 3.06
C GLY A 98 -3.82 -5.48 2.52
N VAL A 99 -3.61 -4.30 3.10
CA VAL A 99 -4.14 -3.05 2.52
C VAL A 99 -3.49 -2.75 1.17
N GLY A 100 -2.18 -2.98 1.04
CA GLY A 100 -1.46 -2.89 -0.23
C GLY A 100 -2.01 -3.84 -1.29
N ALA A 101 -2.32 -5.08 -0.91
CA ALA A 101 -2.95 -6.05 -1.81
C ALA A 101 -4.31 -5.58 -2.34
N LEU A 102 -5.17 -4.99 -1.49
CA LEU A 102 -6.44 -4.42 -1.95
C LEU A 102 -6.25 -3.17 -2.81
N ALA A 103 -5.22 -2.36 -2.56
CA ALA A 103 -4.88 -1.24 -3.43
C ALA A 103 -4.46 -1.70 -4.83
N ALA A 104 -3.71 -2.81 -4.93
CA ALA A 104 -3.39 -3.43 -6.21
C ALA A 104 -4.63 -3.95 -6.96
N LEU A 105 -5.57 -4.56 -6.25
CA LEU A 105 -6.85 -4.97 -6.84
C LEU A 105 -7.67 -3.76 -7.31
N ALA A 106 -7.72 -2.67 -6.55
CA ALA A 106 -8.39 -1.43 -6.96
C ALA A 106 -7.73 -0.82 -8.21
N TRP A 107 -6.39 -0.83 -8.27
CA TRP A 107 -5.65 -0.40 -9.45
C TRP A 107 -6.03 -1.22 -10.68
N PHE A 108 -6.16 -2.54 -10.55
CA PHE A 108 -6.57 -3.39 -11.66
C PHE A 108 -7.93 -3.00 -12.26
N TYR A 109 -8.93 -2.62 -11.44
CA TYR A 109 -10.25 -2.22 -11.94
C TYR A 109 -10.28 -0.82 -12.55
N VAL A 110 -9.47 0.10 -12.03
CA VAL A 110 -9.50 1.51 -12.42
C VAL A 110 -8.50 1.79 -13.56
N SER A 111 -7.39 1.06 -13.61
CA SER A 111 -6.41 1.17 -14.66
C SER A 111 -6.97 0.58 -15.96
N PRO A 112 -7.04 1.35 -17.05
CA PRO A 112 -7.41 0.82 -18.35
C PRO A 112 -6.42 -0.26 -18.78
N ALA A 113 -6.90 -1.31 -19.44
CA ALA A 113 -6.09 -2.36 -20.06
C ALA A 113 -5.22 -1.85 -21.25
N SER A 114 -4.95 -0.55 -21.32
CA SER A 114 -4.14 0.09 -22.36
C SER A 114 -2.71 0.31 -21.90
N ASN A 115 -1.78 0.22 -22.83
CA ASN A 115 -0.32 0.30 -22.63
C ASN A 115 0.22 1.66 -22.13
N ASP A 116 -0.63 2.59 -21.68
CA ASP A 116 -0.22 3.93 -21.24
C ASP A 116 -0.48 4.12 -19.74
N GLU A 117 0.21 3.31 -18.93
CA GLU A 117 0.12 3.37 -17.46
C GLU A 117 0.50 4.74 -16.90
N ALA A 118 1.36 5.49 -17.59
CA ALA A 118 1.83 6.80 -17.17
C ALA A 118 0.73 7.87 -17.23
N ASP A 119 -0.04 7.91 -18.32
CA ASP A 119 -1.16 8.85 -18.45
C ASP A 119 -2.28 8.55 -17.44
N HIS A 120 -2.49 7.27 -17.10
CA HIS A 120 -3.51 6.87 -16.13
C HIS A 120 -3.11 7.08 -14.69
N ALA A 121 -1.82 6.96 -14.38
CA ALA A 121 -1.27 7.26 -13.06
C ALA A 121 -1.59 8.69 -12.61
N GLU A 122 -1.76 9.62 -13.55
CA GLU A 122 -2.10 11.03 -13.29
C GLU A 122 -3.60 11.26 -13.05
N ALA A 123 -4.46 10.29 -13.39
CA ALA A 123 -5.90 10.37 -13.10
C ALA A 123 -6.13 10.44 -11.57
N HIS A 124 -7.08 11.27 -11.15
CA HIS A 124 -7.29 11.58 -9.73
C HIS A 124 -7.50 10.32 -8.87
N ASP A 125 -8.26 9.36 -9.38
CA ASP A 125 -8.58 8.11 -8.66
C ASP A 125 -7.35 7.18 -8.57
N CYS A 126 -6.58 7.09 -9.65
CA CYS A 126 -5.32 6.33 -9.73
C CYS A 126 -4.27 6.88 -8.77
N ARG A 127 -4.14 8.20 -8.64
CA ARG A 127 -3.20 8.85 -7.73
C ARG A 127 -3.45 8.48 -6.27
N ALA A 128 -4.72 8.39 -5.87
CA ALA A 128 -5.08 7.99 -4.52
C ALA A 128 -4.72 6.51 -4.27
N ILE A 129 -5.01 5.63 -5.22
CA ILE A 129 -4.66 4.21 -5.14
C ILE A 129 -3.15 4.01 -5.05
N MET A 130 -2.37 4.70 -5.89
CA MET A 130 -0.90 4.68 -5.86
C MET A 130 -0.35 5.18 -4.53
N ALA A 131 -0.87 6.28 -4.00
CA ALA A 131 -0.43 6.81 -2.71
C ALA A 131 -0.64 5.79 -1.58
N ILE A 132 -1.77 5.07 -1.57
CA ILE A 132 -2.04 4.00 -0.61
C ILE A 132 -1.06 2.83 -0.82
N TRP A 133 -0.86 2.40 -2.07
CA TRP A 133 0.08 1.32 -2.41
C TRP A 133 1.50 1.61 -1.91
N CYS A 134 2.06 2.77 -2.27
CA CYS A 134 3.41 3.14 -1.88
C CYS A 134 3.54 3.24 -0.35
N ALA A 135 2.54 3.82 0.33
CA ALA A 135 2.54 3.93 1.78
C ALA A 135 2.46 2.56 2.49
N CYS A 136 1.74 1.60 1.92
CA CYS A 136 1.55 0.28 2.50
C CYS A 136 2.73 -0.67 2.26
N THR A 137 3.36 -0.58 1.09
CA THR A 137 4.39 -1.53 0.64
C THR A 137 5.81 -0.99 0.75
N GLY A 138 5.98 0.32 0.82
CA GLY A 138 7.28 0.99 0.72
C GLY A 138 7.93 0.87 -0.66
N LYS A 139 7.21 0.34 -1.66
CA LYS A 139 7.67 0.26 -3.05
C LYS A 139 7.26 1.53 -3.79
N ASP A 140 8.17 2.03 -4.60
CA ASP A 140 7.86 3.05 -5.62
C ASP A 140 7.33 2.36 -6.89
N GLY A 141 6.51 3.07 -7.67
CA GLY A 141 5.96 2.58 -8.94
C GLY A 141 4.52 2.07 -8.84
N TYR A 142 4.11 1.26 -9.81
CA TYR A 142 2.73 0.79 -9.95
C TYR A 142 2.44 -0.44 -9.10
N PRO A 143 1.18 -0.62 -8.66
CA PRO A 143 0.76 -1.86 -8.03
C PRO A 143 0.96 -3.06 -8.94
N GLU A 144 1.45 -4.15 -8.37
CA GLU A 144 1.58 -5.41 -9.09
C GLU A 144 0.19 -5.97 -9.38
N THR A 145 -0.12 -6.19 -10.65
CA THR A 145 -1.36 -6.86 -11.08
C THR A 145 -1.05 -7.97 -12.04
#